data_AF-A0A535L5Y2-F1
#
_entry.id   AF-A0A535L5Y2-F1
#
_cell.length_a   1.000
_cell.length_b   1.000
_cell.length_c   1.000
_cell.angle_alpha   90.00
_cell.angle_beta   90.00
_cell.angle_gamma   90.00
#
_symmetry.space_group_name_H-M   'P 1'
#
loop_
_entity.id
_entity.type
_entity.pdbx_description
1 polymer ?
#
loop_
_entity_poly.entity_id
_entity_poly.type
_entity_poly.pdbx_seq_one_letter_code
_entity_poly.pdbx_strand_id
1 'polypeptide(L)'
;MSIDEVVEMLDGESEVAESYVLLRELKVLLDVDQDHFHPAIRVKIYRSNVIAGQPYHFEVSHHVHTPSQGAPYYPSRTCSESERGAIRQAISTTVSFLKVAIGEGHAPSESWLVPNEDF
;
A
#
# COMPACT_ATOMS: atom_id res chain seq x y z
N MET A 1 -21.74 -13.71 4.93
CA MET A 1 -20.92 -13.20 6.05
C MET A 1 -20.31 -11.88 5.61
N SER A 2 -20.45 -10.82 6.40
CA SER A 2 -19.80 -9.54 6.18
C SER A 2 -18.30 -9.63 6.52
N ILE A 3 -17.52 -8.65 6.10
CA ILE A 3 -16.09 -8.60 6.44
C ILE A 3 -15.89 -8.51 7.95
N ASP A 4 -16.70 -7.69 8.64
CA ASP A 4 -16.60 -7.55 10.10
C ASP A 4 -17.01 -8.86 10.81
N GLU A 5 -18.02 -9.58 10.32
CA GLU A 5 -18.41 -10.90 10.86
C GLU A 5 -17.27 -11.93 10.72
N VAL A 6 -16.52 -11.90 9.61
CA VAL A 6 -15.36 -12.79 9.43
C VAL A 6 -14.24 -12.43 10.41
N VAL A 7 -13.96 -11.13 10.60
CA VAL A 7 -12.94 -10.68 11.55
C VAL A 7 -13.32 -11.08 12.97
N GLU A 8 -14.56 -10.84 13.40
CA GLU A 8 -15.04 -11.23 14.73
C GLU A 8 -14.98 -12.74 14.95
N MET A 9 -15.31 -13.53 13.92
CA MET A 9 -15.18 -14.99 13.97
C MET A 9 -13.71 -15.39 14.18
N LEU A 10 -12.79 -14.84 13.38
CA LEU A 10 -11.36 -15.17 13.45
C LEU A 10 -10.71 -14.73 14.77
N ASP A 11 -11.12 -13.60 15.34
CA ASP A 11 -10.64 -13.13 16.65
C ASP A 11 -11.05 -14.09 17.80
N GLY A 12 -12.09 -14.90 17.60
CA GLY A 12 -12.54 -15.91 18.55
C GLY A 12 -11.85 -17.27 18.41
N GLU A 13 -11.11 -17.51 17.34
CA GLU A 13 -10.45 -18.80 17.06
C GLU A 13 -9.10 -18.89 17.80
N SER A 14 -8.95 -19.89 18.68
CA SER A 14 -7.77 -20.01 19.55
C SER A 14 -6.45 -20.29 18.82
N GLU A 15 -6.54 -20.79 17.59
CA GLU A 15 -5.44 -21.12 16.71
C GLU A 15 -5.01 -19.92 15.83
N VAL A 16 -5.73 -18.80 15.89
CA VAL A 16 -5.46 -17.59 15.12
C VAL A 16 -4.83 -16.54 16.03
N ALA A 17 -3.55 -16.22 15.78
CA ALA A 17 -2.87 -15.16 16.53
C ALA A 17 -3.26 -13.77 16.02
N GLU A 18 -3.34 -13.60 14.70
CA GLU A 18 -3.68 -12.35 14.02
C GLU A 18 -4.44 -12.66 12.74
N SER A 19 -5.37 -11.79 12.35
CA SER A 19 -6.18 -11.97 11.14
C SER A 19 -6.24 -10.70 10.31
N TYR A 20 -6.22 -10.87 8.98
CA TYR A 20 -6.33 -9.79 8.01
C TYR A 20 -7.28 -10.25 6.91
N VAL A 21 -8.48 -9.67 6.88
CA VAL A 21 -9.51 -10.05 5.91
C VAL A 21 -9.46 -9.08 4.74
N LEU A 22 -9.19 -9.58 3.53
CA LEU A 22 -9.13 -8.75 2.33
C LEU A 22 -10.48 -8.08 2.10
N LEU A 23 -10.52 -6.76 2.18
CA LEU A 23 -11.70 -5.93 1.94
C LEU A 23 -11.84 -5.60 0.45
N ARG A 24 -10.73 -5.26 -0.21
CA ARG A 24 -10.68 -5.02 -1.66
C ARG A 24 -9.27 -5.04 -2.19
N GLU A 25 -9.20 -5.28 -3.49
CA GLU A 25 -8.01 -5.06 -4.28
C GLU A 25 -8.29 -4.03 -5.37
N LEU A 26 -7.38 -3.07 -5.52
CA LEU A 26 -7.47 -1.95 -6.44
C LEU A 26 -6.32 -2.04 -7.43
N LYS A 27 -6.60 -1.86 -8.72
CA LYS A 27 -5.58 -1.52 -9.72
C LYS A 27 -5.63 -0.03 -9.98
N VAL A 28 -4.51 0.66 -9.80
CA VAL A 28 -4.40 2.11 -9.91
C VAL A 28 -3.31 2.46 -10.91
N LEU A 29 -3.61 3.33 -11.87
CA LEU A 29 -2.59 4.02 -12.64
C LEU A 29 -2.31 5.35 -11.94
N LEU A 30 -1.06 5.57 -11.58
CA LEU A 30 -0.64 6.75 -10.84
C LEU A 30 -0.36 7.92 -11.78
N ASP A 31 -0.81 9.09 -11.37
CA ASP A 31 -0.40 10.36 -11.96
C ASP A 31 0.79 10.91 -11.17
N VAL A 32 1.94 10.97 -11.83
CA VAL A 32 3.21 11.46 -11.27
C VAL A 32 3.68 12.74 -11.97
N ASP A 33 2.74 13.53 -12.50
CA ASP A 33 2.98 14.79 -13.21
C ASP A 33 3.87 14.61 -14.45
N GLN A 34 3.69 13.50 -15.17
CA GLN A 34 4.42 13.14 -16.38
C GLN A 34 3.48 12.53 -17.43
N ASP A 35 3.37 13.16 -18.60
CA ASP A 35 2.44 12.74 -19.65
C ASP A 35 2.71 11.33 -20.22
N HIS A 36 3.93 10.81 -20.07
CA HIS A 36 4.36 9.54 -20.65
C HIS A 36 4.70 8.46 -19.62
N PHE A 37 4.53 8.74 -18.32
CA PHE A 37 4.86 7.79 -17.27
C PHE A 37 3.71 7.72 -16.26
N HIS A 38 2.97 6.61 -16.32
CA HIS A 38 1.80 6.36 -15.48
C HIS A 38 1.95 4.99 -14.79
N PRO A 39 2.75 4.93 -13.70
CA PRO A 39 3.09 3.67 -13.05
C PRO A 39 1.82 2.96 -12.58
N ALA A 40 1.68 1.69 -12.95
CA ALA A 40 0.55 0.88 -12.53
C ALA A 40 0.91 0.11 -11.26
N ILE A 41 0.14 0.31 -10.19
CA ILE A 41 0.26 -0.48 -8.95
C ILE A 41 -1.06 -1.16 -8.62
N ARG A 42 -0.97 -2.32 -7.98
CA ARG A 42 -2.08 -2.92 -7.24
C ARG A 42 -1.97 -2.55 -5.76
N VAL A 43 -3.11 -2.35 -5.13
CA VAL A 43 -3.24 -2.04 -3.69
C VAL A 43 -4.25 -3.00 -3.10
N LYS A 44 -3.88 -3.73 -2.06
CA LYS A 44 -4.82 -4.51 -1.24
C LYS A 44 -5.15 -3.72 0.00
N ILE A 45 -6.42 -3.70 0.38
CA ILE A 45 -6.91 -3.14 1.63
C ILE A 45 -7.49 -4.28 2.45
N TYR A 46 -7.04 -4.37 3.70
CA TYR A 46 -7.49 -5.38 4.64
C TYR A 46 -8.21 -4.74 5.82
N ARG A 47 -9.15 -5.48 6.39
CA ARG A 47 -9.76 -5.20 7.68
C ARG A 47 -9.16 -6.13 8.74
N SER A 48 -8.74 -5.57 9.86
CA SER A 48 -8.15 -6.31 10.99
C SER A 48 -8.38 -5.58 12.32
N ASN A 49 -8.38 -6.30 13.44
CA ASN A 49 -8.41 -5.75 14.80
C ASN A 49 -7.04 -5.75 15.50
N VAL A 50 -5.97 -6.16 14.80
CA VAL A 50 -4.61 -6.25 15.36
C VAL A 50 -4.12 -4.93 15.95
N ILE A 51 -4.43 -3.80 15.30
CA ILE A 51 -4.06 -2.46 15.80
C ILE A 51 -5.32 -1.70 16.23
N ALA A 52 -5.46 -1.52 17.54
CA ALA A 52 -6.56 -0.76 18.13
C ALA A 52 -6.65 0.66 17.53
N GLY A 53 -7.85 1.02 17.05
CA GLY A 53 -8.13 2.32 16.44
C GLY A 53 -7.66 2.46 14.99
N GLN A 54 -6.89 1.52 14.42
CA GLN A 54 -6.43 1.57 13.02
C GLN A 54 -6.79 0.30 12.25
N PRO A 55 -8.09 0.05 12.05
CA PRO A 55 -8.57 -1.25 11.57
C PRO A 55 -8.29 -1.54 10.10
N TYR A 56 -7.85 -0.55 9.32
CA TYR A 56 -7.64 -0.69 7.88
C TYR A 56 -6.15 -0.74 7.57
N HIS A 57 -5.72 -1.86 6.99
CA HIS A 57 -4.34 -2.07 6.57
C HIS A 57 -4.23 -2.03 5.05
N PHE A 58 -3.05 -1.71 4.53
CA PHE A 58 -2.80 -1.75 3.10
C PHE A 58 -1.47 -2.43 2.76
N GLU A 59 -1.46 -3.04 1.58
CA GLU A 59 -0.26 -3.52 0.91
C GLU A 59 -0.22 -2.95 -0.50
N VAL A 60 0.99 -2.70 -1.01
CA VAL A 60 1.23 -2.24 -2.37
C VAL A 60 2.02 -3.30 -3.12
N SER A 61 1.70 -3.51 -4.39
CA SER A 61 2.39 -4.50 -5.24
C SER A 61 3.84 -4.18 -5.55
N HIS A 62 4.24 -2.92 -5.39
CA HIS A 62 5.58 -2.46 -5.70
C HIS A 62 6.03 -1.43 -4.67
N HIS A 63 7.28 -1.54 -4.25
CA HIS A 63 8.03 -0.52 -3.54
C HIS A 63 8.72 0.41 -4.52
N VAL A 64 8.94 1.66 -4.10
CA VAL A 64 9.63 2.66 -4.92
C VAL A 64 11.11 2.65 -4.60
N HIS A 65 11.94 2.61 -5.63
CA HIS A 65 13.40 2.72 -5.53
C HIS A 65 13.92 3.70 -6.60
N THR A 66 13.93 4.99 -6.24
CA THR A 66 14.47 6.05 -7.10
C THR A 66 16.00 6.17 -6.92
N PRO A 67 16.71 6.84 -7.85
CA PRO A 67 18.17 7.00 -7.77
C PRO A 67 18.67 7.69 -6.51
N SER A 68 17.82 8.53 -5.88
CA SER A 68 18.16 9.28 -4.66
C SER A 68 18.13 8.41 -3.39
N GLN A 69 17.66 7.15 -3.48
CA GLN A 69 17.51 6.25 -2.33
C GLN A 69 18.63 5.21 -2.29
N GLY A 70 19.06 4.83 -1.07
CA GLY A 70 20.04 3.74 -0.89
C GLY A 70 19.44 2.33 -0.95
N ALA A 71 18.11 2.22 -0.89
CA ALA A 71 17.34 0.97 -0.94
C ALA A 71 15.87 1.29 -1.30
N PRO A 72 15.07 0.29 -1.72
CA PRO A 72 13.63 0.47 -1.91
C PRO A 72 12.92 0.98 -0.65
N TYR A 73 11.87 1.77 -0.83
CA TYR A 73 11.09 2.31 0.26
C TYR A 73 10.04 1.33 0.77
N TYR A 74 10.19 0.95 2.03
CA TYR A 74 9.23 0.14 2.79
C TYR A 74 8.51 1.04 3.80
N PRO A 75 7.18 1.23 3.68
CA PRO A 75 6.44 2.10 4.59
C PRO A 75 6.46 1.52 6.01
N SER A 76 6.85 2.32 7.00
CA SER A 76 6.82 1.90 8.41
C SER A 76 5.41 1.89 9.01
N ARG A 77 4.44 2.56 8.35
CA ARG A 77 3.04 2.59 8.72
C ARG A 77 2.18 2.15 7.55
N THR A 78 1.52 1.01 7.70
CA THR A 78 0.65 0.39 6.70
C THR A 78 -0.81 0.32 7.16
N CYS A 79 -1.19 1.08 8.18
CA CYS A 79 -2.52 1.05 8.80
C CYS A 79 -3.16 2.45 8.95
N SER A 80 -4.48 2.48 9.08
CA SER A 80 -5.27 3.70 9.18
C SER A 80 -6.58 3.50 9.93
N GLU A 81 -7.08 4.58 10.51
CA GLU A 81 -8.38 4.64 11.19
C GLU A 81 -9.56 4.48 10.20
N SER A 82 -9.33 4.74 8.91
CA SER A 82 -10.36 4.64 7.87
C SER A 82 -9.82 4.00 6.60
N GLU A 83 -10.69 3.31 5.87
CA GLU A 83 -10.37 2.74 4.56
C GLU A 83 -9.84 3.80 3.59
N ARG A 84 -10.52 4.96 3.53
CA ARG A 84 -10.09 6.08 2.67
C ARG A 84 -8.68 6.55 3.05
N GLY A 85 -8.36 6.54 4.34
CA GLY A 85 -7.03 6.86 4.85
C GLY A 85 -5.98 5.84 4.43
N ALA A 86 -6.29 4.54 4.51
CA ALA A 86 -5.40 3.46 4.05
C ALA A 86 -5.13 3.56 2.55
N ILE A 87 -6.16 3.76 1.72
CA ILE A 87 -6.01 3.95 0.26
C ILE A 87 -5.14 5.17 -0.05
N ARG A 88 -5.38 6.31 0.62
CA ARG A 88 -4.58 7.52 0.43
C ARG A 88 -3.12 7.32 0.82
N GLN A 89 -2.86 6.62 1.92
CA GLN A 89 -1.50 6.29 2.35
C GLN A 89 -0.80 5.38 1.34
N ALA A 90 -1.48 4.32 0.86
CA ALA A 90 -0.97 3.40 -0.15
C ALA A 90 -0.58 4.12 -1.46
N ILE A 91 -1.37 5.09 -1.91
CA ILE A 91 -1.05 5.89 -3.09
C ILE A 91 0.10 6.85 -2.78
N SER A 92 0.00 7.59 -1.67
CA SER A 92 0.97 8.61 -1.29
C SER A 92 2.38 8.04 -1.09
N THR A 93 2.49 6.84 -0.54
CA THR A 93 3.79 6.20 -0.30
C THR A 93 4.52 5.83 -1.59
N THR A 94 3.81 5.64 -2.69
CA THR A 94 4.42 5.39 -4.00
C THR A 94 4.66 6.72 -4.72
N VAL A 95 3.63 7.58 -4.82
CA VAL A 95 3.69 8.82 -5.61
C VAL A 95 4.72 9.82 -5.09
N SER A 96 4.86 9.97 -3.77
CA SER A 96 5.72 11.02 -3.19
C SER A 96 7.18 10.91 -3.63
N PHE A 97 7.77 9.72 -3.54
CA PHE A 97 9.16 9.49 -3.94
C PHE A 97 9.38 9.65 -5.44
N LEU A 98 8.43 9.18 -6.25
CA LEU A 98 8.49 9.32 -7.71
C LEU A 98 8.48 10.81 -8.10
N LYS A 99 7.53 11.59 -7.57
CA LYS A 99 7.42 13.02 -7.86
C LYS A 99 8.65 13.80 -7.39
N VAL A 100 9.23 13.45 -6.24
CA VAL A 100 10.48 14.06 -5.76
C VAL A 100 11.63 13.80 -6.73
N ALA A 101 11.88 12.55 -7.11
CA ALA A 101 12.97 12.22 -8.03
C ALA A 101 12.81 12.88 -9.41
N ILE A 102 11.58 12.93 -9.93
CA ILE A 102 11.25 13.65 -11.17
C ILE A 102 11.55 15.15 -11.02
N GLY A 103 11.14 15.75 -9.90
CA GLY A 103 11.41 17.16 -9.58
C GLY A 103 12.90 17.48 -9.44
N GLU A 104 13.71 16.50 -9.02
CA GLU A 104 15.18 16.58 -8.98
C GLU A 104 15.83 16.43 -10.37
N GLY A 105 15.03 16.17 -11.42
CA GLY A 105 15.48 16.07 -12.80
C GLY A 105 15.84 14.64 -13.25
N HIS A 106 15.54 13.61 -12.44
CA HIS A 106 15.72 12.23 -12.85
C HIS A 106 14.65 11.81 -13.86
N ALA A 107 15.08 11.16 -14.94
CA ALA A 107 14.15 10.61 -15.93
C ALA A 107 13.36 9.43 -15.33
N PRO A 108 12.01 9.46 -15.37
CA PRO A 108 11.19 8.38 -14.85
C PRO A 108 11.47 7.04 -15.54
N SER A 109 11.42 5.96 -14.77
CA SER A 109 11.71 4.60 -15.25
C SER A 109 10.83 3.58 -14.54
N GLU A 110 10.34 2.58 -15.29
CA GLU A 110 9.65 1.41 -14.73
C GLU A 110 10.54 0.64 -13.74
N SER A 111 11.86 0.71 -13.90
CA SER A 111 12.80 0.07 -12.97
C SER A 111 12.78 0.67 -11.55
N TRP A 112 12.11 1.82 -11.34
CA TRP A 112 11.90 2.39 -10.02
C TRP A 112 10.80 1.67 -9.23
N LEU A 113 9.97 0.85 -9.90
CA LEU A 113 9.01 -0.02 -9.25
C LEU A 113 9.63 -1.39 -8.99
N VAL A 114 9.99 -1.64 -7.74
CA VAL A 114 10.52 -2.93 -7.30
C VAL A 114 9.36 -3.77 -6.78
N PRO A 115 9.14 -5.00 -7.28
CA PRO A 115 8.08 -5.88 -6.79
C PRO A 115 8.13 -6.04 -5.27
N ASN A 116 6.95 -6.02 -4.65
CA ASN A 116 6.78 -6.46 -3.27
C ASN A 116 6.51 -7.97 -3.30
N GLU A 117 7.48 -8.76 -2.84
CA GLU A 117 7.38 -10.24 -2.83
C GLU A 117 6.31 -10.76 -1.86
N ASP A 118 5.89 -9.94 -0.89
CA ASP A 118 4.86 -10.28 0.09
C ASP A 118 3.44 -9.86 -0.37
N PHE A 119 3.28 -9.33 -1.58
CA PHE A 119 2.00 -8.82 -2.09
C PHE A 119 0.98 -9.90 -2.45
#